data_AF-A0A2H0RGS9-F1
#
_entry.id   AF-A0A2H0RGS9-F1
#
_cell.length_a   1.000
_cell.length_b   1.000
_cell.length_c   1.000
_cell.angle_alpha   90.00
_cell.angle_beta   90.00
_cell.angle_gamma   90.00
#
_symmetry.space_group_name_H-M   'P 1'
#
loop_
_entity.id
_entity.type
_entity.pdbx_description
1 polymer ?
#
loop_
_entity_poly.entity_id
_entity_poly.type
_entity_poly.pdbx_seq_one_letter_code
_entity_poly.pdbx_strand_id
1 'polypeptide(L)'
;MNETDQANNPVKSPRSRPTEQGQSDGRADEASLNQDANKLARAKAALTNEASLDNWRQSHEQLSERLKEAAKNLISDEQKQKQEAILKAQLTRTEAQKKLAQLEEKRRQEEAAKRREFATRQAEHDKKIEQERQAKISRVIDAQAEIDKIKSRSGVALSPIRTFTRDAGAAIRNEGLSAAQIAQSNPPRKPSESKKGDRSWLAGISLVLFLGALILGLWTVSQKQIISRAPLVPVRSALITTDRQVTLDLGDQSAAELTTALSLLATENADGRESLLEIYLTHEVRETTDQGFVFKPAAVDPQAFNDRLALNLPDRWLRFLDQEMMVGVYSGPETSPFYIFRTDNYENVAAAWLEEENRLTGALLGVFNAEAEEAAGRGLFQDKLIQNRDTRILLDEENRLVALTAWLDEKTFLLTTSEPALLKIIKAYSD
;
A
#
# COMPACT_ATOMS: atom_id res chain seq x y z
N MET A 1 -35.26 -30.42 34.58
CA MET A 1 -36.70 -30.62 34.29
C MET A 1 -37.38 -29.27 34.42
N ASN A 2 -37.62 -28.63 33.28
CA ASN A 2 -38.70 -27.68 33.07
C ASN A 2 -38.80 -27.48 31.56
N GLU A 3 -39.79 -28.17 31.00
CA GLU A 3 -40.31 -27.99 29.65
C GLU A 3 -40.87 -26.58 29.52
N THR A 4 -40.61 -25.93 28.39
CA THR A 4 -41.51 -24.90 27.91
C THR A 4 -41.46 -24.92 26.38
N ASP A 5 -42.50 -25.55 25.83
CA ASP A 5 -42.94 -25.44 24.46
C ASP A 5 -43.01 -23.98 24.01
N GLN A 6 -42.45 -23.67 22.85
CA GLN A 6 -42.90 -22.53 22.06
C GLN A 6 -43.18 -22.94 20.62
N ALA A 7 -44.37 -22.53 20.21
CA ALA A 7 -45.08 -22.94 19.03
C ALA A 7 -44.52 -22.36 17.73
N ASN A 8 -44.48 -23.24 16.74
CA ASN A 8 -44.34 -22.96 15.32
C ASN A 8 -45.47 -22.03 14.82
N ASN A 9 -45.11 -20.95 14.13
CA ASN A 9 -46.04 -20.05 13.47
C ASN A 9 -45.61 -19.91 11.99
N PRO A 10 -46.42 -20.33 10.99
CA PRO A 10 -46.03 -20.24 9.59
C PRO A 10 -46.27 -18.82 9.05
N VAL A 11 -45.19 -18.14 8.67
CA VAL A 11 -45.22 -16.86 7.97
C VAL A 11 -45.72 -17.09 6.54
N LYS A 12 -46.91 -16.56 6.24
CA LYS A 12 -47.46 -16.47 4.89
C LYS A 12 -46.58 -15.56 4.03
N SER A 13 -46.02 -16.12 2.96
CA SER A 13 -45.29 -15.40 1.91
C SER A 13 -46.18 -14.37 1.20
N PRO A 14 -45.70 -13.14 0.94
CA PRO A 14 -46.42 -12.16 0.14
C PRO A 14 -46.36 -12.54 -1.35
N ARG A 15 -47.51 -12.47 -2.01
CA ARG A 15 -47.69 -12.68 -3.45
C ARG A 15 -46.80 -11.72 -4.26
N SER A 16 -45.99 -12.29 -5.13
CA SER A 16 -45.25 -11.63 -6.20
C SER A 16 -46.22 -10.91 -7.15
N ARG A 17 -45.96 -9.62 -7.39
CA ARG A 17 -46.58 -8.83 -8.46
C ARG A 17 -45.90 -9.15 -9.80
N PRO A 18 -46.62 -9.14 -10.93
CA PRO A 18 -46.02 -9.26 -12.24
C PRO A 18 -45.30 -7.96 -12.62
N THR A 19 -44.03 -8.07 -12.98
CA THR A 19 -43.22 -6.95 -13.48
C THR A 19 -43.62 -6.64 -14.91
N GLU A 20 -44.01 -5.38 -15.15
CA GLU A 20 -44.24 -4.80 -16.47
C GLU A 20 -42.97 -4.86 -17.32
N GLN A 21 -43.03 -5.64 -18.40
CA GLN A 21 -42.20 -5.45 -19.57
C GLN A 21 -42.81 -4.31 -20.41
N GLY A 22 -42.00 -3.30 -20.75
CA GLY A 22 -42.36 -2.35 -21.82
C GLY A 22 -41.97 -0.90 -21.58
N GLN A 23 -40.67 -0.60 -21.49
CA GLN A 23 -40.15 0.72 -21.86
C GLN A 23 -39.19 0.56 -23.03
N SER A 24 -39.78 0.50 -24.22
CA SER A 24 -39.07 0.63 -25.49
C SER A 24 -38.72 2.09 -25.74
N ASP A 25 -37.44 2.34 -25.91
CA ASP A 25 -36.77 3.41 -26.67
C ASP A 25 -37.65 4.50 -27.31
N GLY A 26 -37.92 5.57 -26.56
CA GLY A 26 -38.49 6.84 -27.09
C GLY A 26 -37.45 7.86 -27.56
N ARG A 27 -36.15 7.51 -27.60
CA ARG A 27 -35.06 8.45 -27.98
C ARG A 27 -34.75 8.47 -29.47
N ALA A 28 -35.26 7.53 -30.26
CA ALA A 28 -35.04 7.51 -31.71
C ALA A 28 -35.92 8.52 -32.47
N ASP A 29 -37.05 8.96 -31.89
CA ASP A 29 -38.03 9.81 -32.57
C ASP A 29 -37.73 11.31 -32.51
N GLU A 30 -37.02 11.81 -31.48
CA GLU A 30 -36.64 13.24 -31.42
C GLU A 30 -35.57 13.62 -32.46
N ALA A 31 -34.69 12.68 -32.82
CA ALA A 31 -33.64 12.91 -33.82
C ALA A 31 -34.22 12.97 -35.24
N SER A 32 -35.27 12.19 -35.55
CA SER A 32 -35.92 12.20 -36.87
C SER A 32 -36.76 13.46 -37.08
N LEU A 33 -37.49 13.92 -36.07
CA LEU A 33 -38.27 15.16 -36.09
C LEU A 33 -37.41 16.41 -36.36
N ASN A 34 -36.20 16.48 -35.77
CA ASN A 34 -35.27 17.58 -36.01
C ASN A 34 -34.64 17.57 -37.41
N GLN A 35 -34.47 16.39 -38.02
CA GLN A 35 -33.98 16.29 -39.39
C GLN A 35 -35.03 16.75 -40.41
N ASP A 36 -36.30 16.43 -40.19
CA ASP A 36 -37.37 16.80 -41.11
C ASP A 36 -37.72 18.30 -41.04
N ALA A 37 -37.67 18.91 -39.85
CA ALA A 37 -37.79 20.35 -39.70
C ALA A 37 -36.67 21.11 -40.47
N ASN A 38 -35.44 20.60 -40.43
CA ASN A 38 -34.31 21.18 -41.15
C ASN A 38 -34.41 21.01 -42.68
N LYS A 39 -34.91 19.86 -43.16
CA LYS A 39 -35.16 19.64 -44.59
C LYS A 39 -36.24 20.59 -45.13
N LEU A 40 -37.31 20.79 -44.36
CA LEU A 40 -38.43 21.65 -44.74
C LEU A 40 -38.03 23.14 -44.71
N ALA A 41 -37.18 23.55 -43.77
CA ALA A 41 -36.59 24.89 -43.75
C ALA A 41 -35.68 25.16 -44.96
N ARG A 42 -34.85 24.19 -45.36
CA ARG A 42 -33.98 24.29 -46.54
C ARG A 42 -34.78 24.32 -47.85
N ALA A 43 -35.82 23.50 -47.97
CA ALA A 43 -36.71 23.48 -49.13
C ALA A 43 -37.48 24.80 -49.30
N LYS A 44 -37.98 25.38 -48.19
CA LYS A 44 -38.62 26.70 -48.21
C LYS A 44 -37.64 27.81 -48.61
N ALA A 45 -36.42 27.80 -48.06
CA ALA A 45 -35.39 28.79 -48.39
C ALA A 45 -35.01 28.78 -49.89
N ALA A 46 -35.07 27.63 -50.55
CA ALA A 46 -34.76 27.50 -51.98
C ALA A 46 -35.89 28.02 -52.92
N LEU A 47 -37.11 28.17 -52.42
CA LEU A 47 -38.30 28.55 -53.21
C LEU A 47 -38.75 30.01 -52.98
N THR A 48 -38.11 30.72 -52.04
CA THR A 48 -38.48 32.07 -51.63
C THR A 48 -37.49 33.11 -52.12
N ASN A 49 -37.97 34.19 -52.74
CA ASN A 49 -37.17 35.34 -53.19
C ASN A 49 -36.43 35.98 -51.99
N GLU A 50 -35.19 36.46 -52.15
CA GLU A 50 -34.31 36.95 -51.06
C GLU A 50 -35.02 37.93 -50.11
N ALA A 51 -35.81 38.87 -50.64
CA ALA A 51 -36.56 39.85 -49.84
C ALA A 51 -37.59 39.21 -48.88
N SER A 52 -38.10 38.03 -49.18
CA SER A 52 -39.05 37.30 -48.31
C SER A 52 -38.34 36.48 -47.22
N LEU A 53 -37.06 36.15 -47.43
CA LEU A 53 -36.24 35.37 -46.51
C LEU A 53 -35.80 36.21 -45.31
N ASP A 54 -35.48 37.48 -45.53
CA ASP A 54 -35.11 38.41 -44.45
C ASP A 54 -36.31 38.81 -43.58
N ASN A 55 -37.48 39.04 -44.17
CA ASN A 55 -38.72 39.27 -43.42
C ASN A 55 -39.09 38.05 -42.56
N TRP A 56 -38.88 36.84 -43.08
CA TRP A 56 -39.10 35.61 -42.32
C TRP A 56 -38.12 35.46 -41.16
N ARG A 57 -36.83 35.77 -41.35
CA ARG A 57 -35.82 35.76 -40.28
C ARG A 57 -36.13 36.77 -39.18
N GLN A 58 -36.45 38.01 -39.55
CA GLN A 58 -36.80 39.05 -38.58
C GLN A 58 -38.07 38.69 -37.80
N SER A 59 -39.09 38.15 -38.49
CA SER A 59 -40.32 37.68 -37.84
C SER A 59 -40.06 36.49 -36.90
N HIS A 60 -39.22 35.55 -37.32
CA HIS A 60 -38.85 34.39 -36.50
C HIS A 60 -38.02 34.78 -35.28
N GLU A 61 -37.12 35.75 -35.42
CA GLU A 61 -36.33 36.30 -34.32
C GLU A 61 -37.24 37.02 -33.32
N GLN A 62 -38.14 37.88 -33.80
CA GLN A 62 -39.14 38.56 -32.96
C GLN A 62 -40.09 37.58 -32.26
N LEU A 63 -40.53 36.52 -32.95
CA LEU A 63 -41.34 35.45 -32.36
C LEU A 63 -40.55 34.69 -31.30
N SER A 64 -39.28 34.39 -31.53
CA SER A 64 -38.43 33.68 -30.56
C SER A 64 -38.20 34.52 -29.30
N GLU A 65 -38.00 35.83 -29.43
CA GLU A 65 -37.86 36.73 -28.28
C GLU A 65 -39.19 36.86 -27.52
N ARG A 66 -40.32 37.00 -28.22
CA ARG A 66 -41.65 37.02 -27.59
C ARG A 66 -41.99 35.72 -26.87
N LEU A 67 -41.61 34.57 -27.44
CA LEU A 67 -41.80 33.27 -26.79
C LEU A 67 -40.90 33.11 -25.56
N LYS A 68 -39.65 33.60 -25.60
CA LYS A 68 -38.77 33.63 -24.42
C LYS A 68 -39.33 34.54 -23.32
N GLU A 69 -39.86 35.71 -23.67
CA GLU A 69 -40.51 36.62 -22.70
C GLU A 69 -41.80 36.02 -22.13
N ALA A 70 -42.65 35.44 -22.98
CA ALA A 70 -43.87 34.76 -22.54
C ALA A 70 -43.55 33.57 -21.63
N ALA A 71 -42.54 32.76 -21.97
CA ALA A 71 -42.06 31.68 -21.11
C ALA A 71 -41.54 32.20 -19.77
N LYS A 72 -40.72 33.28 -19.76
CA LYS A 72 -40.26 33.92 -18.52
C LYS A 72 -41.41 34.43 -17.64
N ASN A 73 -42.50 34.88 -18.25
CA ASN A 73 -43.69 35.37 -17.55
C ASN A 73 -44.64 34.24 -17.09
N LEU A 74 -44.57 33.06 -17.71
CA LEU A 74 -45.36 31.88 -17.37
C LEU A 74 -44.70 30.97 -16.32
N ILE A 75 -43.42 31.17 -16.05
CA ILE A 75 -42.73 30.51 -14.94
C ILE A 75 -43.35 31.01 -13.63
N SER A 76 -44.04 30.11 -12.93
CA SER A 76 -44.60 30.34 -11.59
C SER A 76 -43.53 30.93 -10.67
N ASP A 77 -43.91 31.82 -9.75
CA ASP A 77 -42.97 32.42 -8.79
C ASP A 77 -42.18 31.35 -8.00
N GLU A 78 -42.78 30.17 -7.79
CA GLU A 78 -42.10 29.02 -7.17
C GLU A 78 -40.92 28.50 -8.02
N GLN A 79 -41.08 28.46 -9.35
CA GLN A 79 -40.02 28.02 -10.26
C GLN A 79 -38.90 29.06 -10.37
N LYS A 80 -39.22 30.38 -10.30
CA LYS A 80 -38.20 31.44 -10.23
C LYS A 80 -37.34 31.30 -8.98
N GLN A 81 -37.97 31.09 -7.81
CA GLN A 81 -37.25 30.85 -6.56
C GLN A 81 -36.37 29.61 -6.62
N LYS A 82 -36.84 28.50 -7.24
CA LYS A 82 -36.03 27.30 -7.46
C LYS A 82 -34.83 27.56 -8.36
N GLN A 83 -35.00 28.31 -9.45
CA GLN A 83 -33.88 28.65 -10.35
C GLN A 83 -32.85 29.56 -9.66
N GLU A 84 -33.29 30.56 -8.90
CA GLU A 84 -32.39 31.40 -8.11
C GLU A 84 -31.63 30.61 -7.03
N ALA A 85 -32.30 29.67 -6.37
CA ALA A 85 -31.67 28.78 -5.39
C ALA A 85 -30.61 27.89 -6.05
N ILE A 86 -30.89 27.32 -7.24
CA ILE A 86 -29.93 26.52 -8.01
C ILE A 86 -28.73 27.37 -8.42
N LEU A 87 -28.94 28.58 -8.94
CA LEU A 87 -27.85 29.48 -9.34
C LEU A 87 -26.98 29.88 -8.15
N LYS A 88 -27.58 30.22 -7.00
CA LYS A 88 -26.83 30.49 -5.76
C LYS A 88 -26.05 29.26 -5.29
N ALA A 89 -26.64 28.06 -5.36
CA ALA A 89 -25.95 26.81 -5.03
C ALA A 89 -24.79 26.51 -5.99
N GLN A 90 -24.92 26.83 -7.27
CA GLN A 90 -23.84 26.69 -8.24
C GLN A 90 -22.71 27.69 -7.96
N LEU A 91 -23.03 28.97 -7.73
CA LEU A 91 -22.02 29.99 -7.40
C LEU A 91 -21.22 29.62 -6.15
N THR A 92 -21.91 29.25 -5.06
CA THR A 92 -21.25 28.81 -3.82
C THR A 92 -20.36 27.59 -4.02
N ARG A 93 -20.78 26.60 -4.83
CA ARG A 93 -19.93 25.45 -5.20
C ARG A 93 -18.68 25.89 -5.97
N THR A 94 -18.81 26.81 -6.92
CA THR A 94 -17.65 27.29 -7.70
C THR A 94 -16.67 28.09 -6.84
N GLU A 95 -17.17 28.87 -5.88
CA GLU A 95 -16.31 29.59 -4.92
C GLU A 95 -15.59 28.63 -3.98
N ALA A 96 -16.28 27.59 -3.49
CA ALA A 96 -15.67 26.54 -2.67
C ALA A 96 -14.58 25.77 -3.44
N GLN A 97 -14.83 25.44 -4.71
CA GLN A 97 -13.83 24.80 -5.58
C GLN A 97 -12.60 25.69 -5.80
N LYS A 98 -12.79 27.00 -6.05
CA LYS A 98 -11.67 27.95 -6.19
C LYS A 98 -10.85 28.06 -4.90
N LYS A 99 -11.49 28.09 -3.73
CA LYS A 99 -10.80 28.10 -2.43
C LYS A 99 -10.02 26.82 -2.19
N LEU A 100 -10.58 25.66 -2.57
CA LEU A 100 -9.91 24.37 -2.45
C LEU A 100 -8.65 24.32 -3.33
N ALA A 101 -8.75 24.74 -4.59
CA ALA A 101 -7.62 24.82 -5.50
C ALA A 101 -6.50 25.75 -5.00
N GLN A 102 -6.86 26.90 -4.42
CA GLN A 102 -5.89 27.83 -3.81
C GLN A 102 -5.17 27.22 -2.60
N LEU A 103 -5.89 26.45 -1.77
CA LEU A 103 -5.31 25.73 -0.63
C LEU A 103 -4.36 24.61 -1.08
N GLU A 104 -4.72 23.86 -2.11
CA GLU A 104 -3.86 22.82 -2.68
C GLU A 104 -2.59 23.41 -3.29
N GLU A 105 -2.69 24.51 -4.02
CA GLU A 105 -1.52 25.20 -4.57
C GLU A 105 -0.59 25.69 -3.45
N LYS A 106 -1.14 26.25 -2.38
CA LYS A 106 -0.35 26.67 -1.20
C LYS A 106 0.36 25.48 -0.54
N ARG A 107 -0.33 24.36 -0.35
CA ARG A 107 0.28 23.13 0.20
C ARG A 107 1.41 22.62 -0.68
N ARG A 108 1.22 22.63 -2.01
CA ARG A 108 2.24 22.23 -2.98
C ARG A 108 3.47 23.13 -2.93
N GLN A 109 3.28 24.44 -2.77
CA GLN A 109 4.39 25.40 -2.60
C GLN A 109 5.15 25.18 -1.28
N GLU A 110 4.45 24.93 -0.17
CA GLU A 110 5.05 24.63 1.13
C GLU A 110 5.85 23.31 1.11
N GLU A 111 5.29 22.26 0.50
CA GLU A 111 5.98 20.97 0.35
C GLU A 111 7.22 21.08 -0.56
N ALA A 112 7.12 21.84 -1.66
CA ALA A 112 8.26 22.11 -2.53
C ALA A 112 9.37 22.89 -1.79
N ALA A 113 9.00 23.85 -0.93
CA ALA A 113 9.96 24.59 -0.10
C ALA A 113 10.66 23.66 0.91
N LYS A 114 9.91 22.80 1.62
CA LYS A 114 10.47 21.82 2.55
C LYS A 114 11.42 20.83 1.87
N ARG A 115 11.07 20.37 0.66
CA ARG A 115 11.95 19.47 -0.13
C ARG A 115 13.24 20.16 -0.54
N ARG A 116 13.19 21.43 -0.97
CA ARG A 116 14.39 22.22 -1.27
C ARG A 116 15.27 22.41 -0.04
N GLU A 117 14.67 22.75 1.10
CA GLU A 117 15.41 22.91 2.37
C GLU A 117 16.09 21.60 2.79
N PHE A 118 15.38 20.47 2.73
CA PHE A 118 15.95 19.16 3.04
C PHE A 118 17.12 18.81 2.11
N ALA A 119 16.95 19.01 0.81
CA ALA A 119 18.00 18.76 -0.18
C ALA A 119 19.25 19.64 0.08
N THR A 120 19.07 20.91 0.49
CA THR A 120 20.21 21.78 0.84
C THR A 120 20.95 21.28 2.09
N ARG A 121 20.22 20.85 3.15
CA ARG A 121 20.84 20.31 4.36
C ARG A 121 21.60 19.01 4.10
N GLN A 122 21.06 18.16 3.24
CA GLN A 122 21.72 16.90 2.86
C GLN A 122 23.00 17.17 2.06
N ALA A 123 22.96 18.09 1.09
CA ALA A 123 24.15 18.49 0.33
C ALA A 123 25.24 19.11 1.21
N GLU A 124 24.88 19.91 2.21
CA GLU A 124 25.83 20.45 3.20
C GLU A 124 26.45 19.36 4.08
N HIS A 125 25.63 18.41 4.53
CA HIS A 125 26.09 17.28 5.33
C HIS A 125 27.08 16.40 4.55
N ASP A 126 26.75 16.07 3.30
CA ASP A 126 27.61 15.26 2.43
C ASP A 126 28.93 15.96 2.12
N LYS A 127 28.89 17.29 1.89
CA LYS A 127 30.09 18.11 1.72
C LYS A 127 30.98 18.08 2.97
N LYS A 128 30.40 18.09 4.17
CA LYS A 128 31.15 17.99 5.43
C LYS A 128 31.80 16.61 5.59
N ILE A 129 31.08 15.53 5.27
CA ILE A 129 31.63 14.16 5.30
C ILE A 129 32.82 14.04 4.35
N GLU A 130 32.70 14.56 3.13
CA GLU A 130 33.77 14.49 2.14
C GLU A 130 35.00 15.30 2.56
N GLN A 131 34.81 16.48 3.16
CA GLN A 131 35.91 17.26 3.76
C GLN A 131 36.60 16.49 4.90
N GLU A 132 35.84 15.83 5.78
CA GLU A 132 36.40 14.99 6.85
C GLU A 132 37.17 13.79 6.29
N ARG A 133 36.67 13.17 5.21
CA ARG A 133 37.34 12.07 4.51
C ARG A 133 38.68 12.53 3.91
N GLN A 134 38.69 13.65 3.21
CA GLN A 134 39.89 14.22 2.61
C GLN A 134 40.93 14.58 3.68
N ALA A 135 40.50 15.16 4.81
CA ALA A 135 41.38 15.45 5.94
C ALA A 135 41.96 14.19 6.60
N LYS A 136 41.22 13.08 6.62
CA LYS A 136 41.75 11.78 7.09
C LYS A 136 42.77 11.21 6.12
N ILE A 137 42.50 11.27 4.82
CA ILE A 137 43.42 10.78 3.78
C ILE A 137 44.74 11.56 3.82
N SER A 138 44.69 12.89 3.93
CA SER A 138 45.91 13.72 4.00
C SER A 138 46.75 13.35 5.22
N ARG A 139 46.14 13.15 6.41
CA ARG A 139 46.87 12.70 7.61
C ARG A 139 47.55 11.35 7.44
N VAL A 140 46.92 10.41 6.72
CA VAL A 140 47.51 9.09 6.44
C VAL A 140 48.72 9.23 5.51
N ILE A 141 48.61 10.07 4.47
CA ILE A 141 49.72 10.35 3.54
C ILE A 141 50.88 11.03 4.28
N ASP A 142 50.60 12.03 5.11
CA ASP A 142 51.61 12.74 5.90
C ASP A 142 52.33 11.81 6.88
N ALA A 143 51.58 10.96 7.59
CA ALA A 143 52.14 9.95 8.49
C ALA A 143 53.02 8.94 7.75
N GLN A 144 52.62 8.51 6.54
CA GLN A 144 53.42 7.61 5.72
C GLN A 144 54.73 8.26 5.27
N ALA A 145 54.68 9.52 4.85
CA ALA A 145 55.87 10.28 4.47
C ALA A 145 56.84 10.48 5.67
N GLU A 146 56.31 10.67 6.88
CA GLU A 146 57.13 10.74 8.09
C GLU A 146 57.79 9.41 8.44
N ILE A 147 57.06 8.29 8.32
CA ILE A 147 57.61 6.94 8.49
C ILE A 147 58.76 6.70 7.50
N ASP A 148 58.62 7.10 6.25
CA ASP A 148 59.66 6.90 5.23
C ASP A 148 60.89 7.82 5.46
N LYS A 149 60.70 9.03 6.00
CA LYS A 149 61.79 9.88 6.49
C LYS A 149 62.54 9.25 7.67
N ILE A 150 61.84 8.58 8.58
CA ILE A 150 62.47 7.88 9.71
C ILE A 150 63.27 6.67 9.22
N LYS A 151 62.72 5.89 8.28
CA LYS A 151 63.41 4.74 7.67
C LYS A 151 64.70 5.14 6.96
N SER A 152 64.66 6.21 6.16
CA SER A 152 65.84 6.68 5.41
C SER A 152 66.96 7.22 6.31
N ARG A 153 66.64 7.83 7.46
CA ARG A 153 67.64 8.33 8.41
C ARG A 153 68.31 7.24 9.25
N SER A 154 67.67 6.10 9.45
CA SER A 154 68.11 5.13 10.47
C SER A 154 69.04 4.05 9.95
N GLY A 155 69.18 3.82 8.63
CA GLY A 155 70.18 2.90 8.06
C GLY A 155 70.12 1.44 8.56
N VAL A 156 69.12 1.10 9.37
CA VAL A 156 68.93 -0.19 10.02
C VAL A 156 67.72 -0.86 9.38
N ALA A 157 67.94 -2.02 8.76
CA ALA A 157 66.88 -2.90 8.30
C ALA A 157 66.12 -3.47 9.52
N LEU A 158 65.14 -2.71 10.01
CA LEU A 158 64.29 -3.14 11.12
C LEU A 158 63.34 -4.24 10.62
N SER A 159 63.45 -5.42 11.24
CA SER A 159 62.49 -6.51 11.08
C SER A 159 61.06 -6.00 11.33
N PRO A 160 60.05 -6.50 10.58
CA PRO A 160 58.68 -6.02 10.68
C PRO A 160 58.20 -6.11 12.14
N ILE A 161 57.93 -4.95 12.74
CA ILE A 161 57.53 -4.85 14.14
C ILE A 161 56.24 -5.66 14.32
N ARG A 162 56.31 -6.69 15.18
CA ARG A 162 55.13 -7.40 15.69
C ARG A 162 54.25 -6.37 16.39
N THR A 163 53.10 -6.04 15.79
CA THR A 163 52.13 -5.14 16.42
C THR A 163 51.25 -5.93 17.37
N PHE A 164 50.90 -5.30 18.49
CA PHE A 164 49.99 -5.86 19.48
C PHE A 164 48.66 -6.32 18.88
N THR A 165 48.20 -5.69 17.79
CA THR A 165 47.02 -6.10 17.03
C THR A 165 47.17 -7.44 16.32
N ARG A 166 48.37 -7.77 15.85
CA ARG A 166 48.66 -9.04 15.18
C ARG A 166 48.84 -10.18 16.19
N ASP A 167 49.48 -9.89 17.32
CA ASP A 167 49.65 -10.86 18.41
C ASP A 167 48.34 -11.09 19.18
N ALA A 168 47.55 -10.04 19.42
CA ALA A 168 46.19 -10.18 19.99
C ALA A 168 45.24 -10.90 19.01
N GLY A 169 45.32 -10.61 17.71
CA GLY A 169 44.53 -11.31 16.69
C GLY A 169 44.94 -12.77 16.47
N ALA A 170 46.15 -13.16 16.88
CA ALA A 170 46.61 -14.54 16.90
C ALA A 170 46.20 -15.26 18.19
N ALA A 171 46.29 -14.59 19.35
CA ALA A 171 45.85 -15.13 20.64
C ALA A 171 44.33 -15.34 20.69
N ILE A 172 43.53 -14.40 20.16
CA ILE A 172 42.06 -14.55 20.07
C ILE A 172 41.67 -15.73 19.15
N ARG A 173 42.43 -15.97 18.07
CA ARG A 173 42.19 -17.08 17.14
C ARG A 173 42.64 -18.44 17.68
N ASN A 174 43.72 -18.49 18.45
CA ASN A 174 44.30 -19.75 18.92
C ASN A 174 43.83 -20.17 20.33
N GLU A 175 43.40 -19.23 21.18
CA GLU A 175 43.05 -19.51 22.59
C GLU A 175 41.57 -19.29 22.93
N GLY A 176 40.73 -18.86 21.98
CA GLY A 176 39.27 -18.77 22.19
C GLY A 176 38.83 -17.77 23.26
N LEU A 177 39.68 -16.83 23.65
CA LEU A 177 39.41 -15.85 24.69
C LEU A 177 38.49 -14.73 24.17
N SER A 178 37.29 -14.64 24.75
CA SER A 178 36.32 -13.57 24.48
C SER A 178 36.79 -12.25 25.08
N ALA A 179 36.61 -11.14 24.34
CA ALA A 179 36.94 -9.78 24.79
C ALA A 179 36.31 -9.39 26.14
N ALA A 180 35.24 -10.10 26.56
CA ALA A 180 34.60 -9.91 27.85
C ALA A 180 35.46 -10.34 29.06
N GLN A 181 36.35 -11.32 28.92
CA GLN A 181 37.21 -11.79 30.03
C GLN A 181 38.38 -10.84 30.32
N ILE A 182 38.84 -10.09 29.31
CA ILE A 182 39.94 -9.12 29.46
C ILE A 182 39.47 -7.88 30.24
N ALA A 183 38.18 -7.54 30.20
CA ALA A 183 37.62 -6.43 30.98
C ALA A 183 37.45 -6.76 32.47
N GLN A 184 37.38 -8.03 32.86
CA GLN A 184 37.14 -8.46 34.25
C GLN A 184 38.41 -8.62 35.09
N SER A 185 39.61 -8.58 34.48
CA SER A 185 40.88 -8.85 35.18
C SER A 185 41.57 -7.61 35.78
N ASN A 186 40.89 -6.47 35.90
CA ASN A 186 41.43 -5.30 36.60
C ASN A 186 41.06 -5.35 38.10
N PRO A 187 42.01 -5.59 39.02
CA PRO A 187 41.70 -5.62 40.45
C PRO A 187 41.35 -4.21 40.95
N PRO A 188 40.34 -4.06 41.84
CA PRO A 188 39.93 -2.77 42.36
C PRO A 188 41.03 -2.15 43.22
N ARG A 189 41.37 -0.88 42.94
CA ARG A 189 42.27 -0.08 43.78
C ARG A 189 41.61 0.17 45.14
N LYS A 190 42.33 -0.15 46.21
CA LYS A 190 41.93 0.11 47.61
C LYS A 190 41.79 1.61 47.86
N PRO A 191 40.69 2.10 48.45
CA PRO A 191 40.56 3.49 48.85
C PRO A 191 41.40 3.77 50.11
N SER A 192 42.10 4.90 50.12
CA SER A 192 42.85 5.41 51.25
C SER A 192 41.93 6.02 52.30
N GLU A 193 42.20 5.70 53.56
CA GLU A 193 41.52 6.25 54.73
C GLU A 193 41.72 7.77 54.82
N SER A 194 40.62 8.52 54.83
CA SER A 194 40.64 9.96 55.14
C SER A 194 39.93 10.24 56.45
N LYS A 195 40.56 11.13 57.23
CA LYS A 195 40.25 11.49 58.61
C LYS A 195 38.81 11.98 58.81
N LYS A 196 38.18 11.44 59.86
CA LYS A 196 36.93 11.91 60.47
C LYS A 196 36.99 13.42 60.76
N GLY A 197 36.13 14.17 60.09
CA GLY A 197 35.68 15.49 60.51
C GLY A 197 34.17 15.54 60.36
N ASP A 198 33.46 15.91 61.43
CA ASP A 198 31.99 15.95 61.50
C ASP A 198 31.41 16.80 60.37
N ARG A 199 30.83 16.11 59.38
CA ARG A 199 30.22 16.70 58.18
C ARG A 199 28.88 16.02 57.91
N SER A 200 27.99 16.04 58.91
CA SER A 200 26.61 15.54 58.79
C SER A 200 25.83 16.19 57.63
N TRP A 201 26.22 17.38 57.17
CA TRP A 201 25.64 18.03 55.99
C TRP A 201 26.05 17.40 54.64
N LEU A 202 27.21 16.73 54.56
CA LEU A 202 27.63 16.02 53.34
C LEU A 202 26.87 14.71 53.14
N ALA A 203 26.38 14.09 54.21
CA ALA A 203 25.53 12.90 54.13
C ALA A 203 24.20 13.21 53.42
N GLY A 204 23.64 14.40 53.64
CA GLY A 204 22.43 14.86 52.94
C GLY A 204 22.65 15.05 51.43
N ILE A 205 23.77 15.66 51.04
CA ILE A 205 24.10 15.87 49.61
C ILE A 205 24.40 14.54 48.91
N SER A 206 25.10 13.62 49.59
CA SER A 206 25.36 12.27 49.08
C SER A 206 24.07 11.51 48.77
N LEU A 207 23.05 11.63 49.62
CA LEU A 207 21.78 10.93 49.43
C LEU A 207 21.00 11.48 48.24
N VAL A 208 20.99 12.81 48.06
CA VAL A 208 20.33 13.47 46.92
C VAL A 208 21.04 13.12 45.60
N LEU A 209 22.38 13.11 45.58
CA LEU A 209 23.14 12.69 44.39
C LEU A 209 22.93 11.21 44.06
N PHE A 210 22.83 10.35 45.08
CA PHE A 210 22.57 8.93 44.89
C PHE A 210 21.16 8.68 44.33
N LEU A 211 20.14 9.36 44.85
CA LEU A 211 18.78 9.31 44.29
C LEU A 211 18.74 9.88 42.87
N GLY A 212 19.43 10.99 42.61
CA GLY A 212 19.52 11.58 41.27
C GLY A 212 20.17 10.63 40.26
N ALA A 213 21.26 9.97 40.63
CA ALA A 213 21.92 8.96 39.81
C ALA A 213 21.04 7.71 39.60
N LEU A 214 20.28 7.31 40.62
CA LEU A 214 19.33 6.19 40.50
C LEU A 214 18.19 6.52 39.53
N ILE A 215 17.63 7.73 39.62
CA ILE A 215 16.58 8.22 38.71
C ILE A 215 17.13 8.34 37.28
N LEU A 216 18.33 8.88 37.09
CA LEU A 216 18.99 8.93 35.79
C LEU A 216 19.31 7.53 35.25
N GLY A 217 19.73 6.60 36.10
CA GLY A 217 19.97 5.21 35.76
C GLY A 217 18.69 4.52 35.28
N LEU A 218 17.60 4.65 36.05
CA LEU A 218 16.29 4.10 35.68
C LEU A 218 15.74 4.75 34.40
N TRP A 219 15.90 6.07 34.25
CA TRP A 219 15.48 6.80 33.05
C TRP A 219 16.28 6.39 31.80
N THR A 220 17.60 6.20 31.94
CA THR A 220 18.45 5.74 30.81
C THR A 220 18.20 4.27 30.45
N VAL A 221 17.87 3.41 31.42
CA VAL A 221 17.43 2.02 31.15
C VAL A 221 16.05 2.02 30.48
N SER A 222 15.14 2.89 30.92
CA SER A 222 13.82 3.09 30.30
C SER A 222 13.91 3.61 28.86
N GLN A 223 14.84 4.52 28.55
CA GLN A 223 15.03 5.01 27.18
C GLN A 223 15.71 3.98 26.26
N LYS A 224 16.55 3.08 26.81
CA LYS A 224 17.25 2.07 26.01
C LYS A 224 16.36 0.91 25.53
N GLN A 225 15.10 0.85 25.93
CA GLN A 225 14.15 -0.14 25.40
C GLN A 225 13.34 0.35 24.19
N ILE A 226 13.57 1.57 23.71
CA ILE A 226 13.21 1.90 22.33
C ILE A 226 14.27 1.25 21.45
N ILE A 227 14.16 -0.07 21.28
CA ILE A 227 14.85 -0.78 20.19
C ILE A 227 14.28 -0.13 18.93
N SER A 228 14.98 0.87 18.39
CA SER A 228 14.75 1.33 17.02
C SER A 228 14.99 0.13 16.14
N ARG A 229 13.93 -0.65 15.87
CA ARG A 229 13.91 -1.63 14.81
C ARG A 229 14.30 -0.84 13.57
N ALA A 230 15.49 -1.12 13.03
CA ALA A 230 15.92 -0.50 11.79
C ALA A 230 14.79 -0.69 10.77
N PRO A 231 14.50 0.33 9.93
CA PRO A 231 13.46 0.20 8.93
C PRO A 231 13.69 -1.09 8.16
N LEU A 232 12.68 -1.96 8.17
CA LEU A 232 12.69 -3.24 7.45
C LEU A 232 12.90 -2.91 5.97
N VAL A 233 14.10 -3.16 5.48
CA VAL A 233 14.34 -3.14 4.04
C VAL A 233 13.63 -4.37 3.48
N PRO A 234 12.68 -4.22 2.55
CA PRO A 234 11.99 -5.37 1.97
C PRO A 234 13.03 -6.33 1.37
N VAL A 235 12.93 -7.59 1.74
CA VAL A 235 13.93 -8.63 1.41
C VAL A 235 13.83 -9.02 -0.08
N ARG A 236 12.70 -8.72 -0.73
CA ARG A 236 12.47 -8.95 -2.17
C ARG A 236 11.82 -7.74 -2.84
N SER A 237 12.06 -7.59 -4.14
CA SER A 237 11.29 -6.68 -5.01
C SER A 237 9.85 -7.18 -5.16
N ALA A 238 8.89 -6.27 -5.16
CA ALA A 238 7.49 -6.59 -5.46
C ALA A 238 7.36 -7.16 -6.90
N LEU A 239 6.37 -8.04 -7.12
CA LEU A 239 6.13 -8.65 -8.44
C LEU A 239 5.55 -7.66 -9.46
N ILE A 240 4.92 -6.59 -8.98
CA ILE A 240 4.44 -5.46 -9.77
C ILE A 240 4.77 -4.16 -9.05
N THR A 241 4.76 -3.04 -9.77
CA THR A 241 4.89 -1.72 -9.15
C THR A 241 3.64 -1.41 -8.31
N THR A 242 3.84 -1.04 -7.04
CA THR A 242 2.75 -0.66 -6.12
C THR A 242 2.89 0.76 -5.63
N ASP A 243 1.76 1.37 -5.28
CA ASP A 243 1.73 2.74 -4.76
C ASP A 243 2.11 2.77 -3.27
N ARG A 244 1.74 1.70 -2.54
CA ARG A 244 1.95 1.55 -1.10
C ARG A 244 2.31 0.10 -0.77
N GLN A 245 3.08 -0.07 0.30
CA GLN A 245 3.41 -1.37 0.87
C GLN A 245 3.18 -1.32 2.38
N VAL A 246 2.50 -2.34 2.92
CA VAL A 246 2.32 -2.55 4.36
C VAL A 246 2.85 -3.93 4.71
N THR A 247 3.64 -4.04 5.77
CA THR A 247 4.16 -5.32 6.24
C THR A 247 3.19 -5.95 7.24
N LEU A 248 2.90 -7.25 7.06
CA LEU A 248 2.12 -8.06 7.98
C LEU A 248 2.96 -9.26 8.42
N ASP A 249 3.21 -9.35 9.73
CA ASP A 249 3.97 -10.46 10.32
C ASP A 249 3.04 -11.64 10.66
N LEU A 250 3.31 -12.80 10.07
CA LEU A 250 2.57 -14.05 10.26
C LEU A 250 3.00 -14.85 11.50
N GLY A 251 3.88 -14.31 12.35
CA GLY A 251 4.53 -14.97 13.50
C GLY A 251 3.64 -15.85 14.39
N ASP A 252 3.31 -15.40 15.59
CA ASP A 252 2.55 -16.21 16.57
C ASP A 252 1.03 -16.05 16.48
N GLN A 253 0.55 -15.42 15.40
CA GLN A 253 -0.87 -15.14 15.19
C GLN A 253 -1.62 -16.40 14.75
N SER A 254 -2.84 -16.55 15.26
CA SER A 254 -3.75 -17.60 14.80
C SER A 254 -4.28 -17.30 13.40
N ALA A 255 -4.72 -18.34 12.66
CA ALA A 255 -5.29 -18.18 11.33
C ALA A 255 -6.47 -17.18 11.31
N ALA A 256 -7.32 -17.19 12.35
CA ALA A 256 -8.46 -16.28 12.47
C ALA A 256 -8.05 -14.81 12.71
N GLU A 257 -6.97 -14.58 13.47
CA GLU A 257 -6.42 -13.23 13.67
C GLU A 257 -5.81 -12.72 12.37
N LEU A 258 -5.16 -13.60 11.60
CA LEU A 258 -4.57 -13.26 10.31
C LEU A 258 -5.61 -12.91 9.25
N THR A 259 -6.68 -13.70 9.12
CA THR A 259 -7.80 -13.37 8.20
C THR A 259 -8.45 -12.05 8.59
N THR A 260 -8.64 -11.80 9.90
CA THR A 260 -9.17 -10.53 10.40
C THR A 260 -8.23 -9.37 10.06
N ALA A 261 -6.92 -9.53 10.25
CA ALA A 261 -5.93 -8.51 9.92
C ALA A 261 -5.89 -8.19 8.43
N LEU A 262 -5.95 -9.21 7.57
CA LEU A 262 -6.00 -9.05 6.11
C LEU A 262 -7.28 -8.36 5.65
N SER A 263 -8.42 -8.75 6.21
CA SER A 263 -9.72 -8.11 5.94
C SER A 263 -9.73 -6.64 6.39
N LEU A 264 -9.17 -6.35 7.56
CA LEU A 264 -9.05 -4.98 8.06
C LEU A 264 -8.16 -4.14 7.13
N LEU A 265 -6.99 -4.64 6.74
CA LEU A 265 -6.11 -3.96 5.80
C LEU A 265 -6.78 -3.70 4.44
N ALA A 266 -7.66 -4.59 3.98
CA ALA A 266 -8.43 -4.36 2.76
C ALA A 266 -9.45 -3.21 2.91
N THR A 267 -10.16 -3.15 4.04
CA THR A 267 -11.17 -2.11 4.28
C THR A 267 -10.60 -0.74 4.64
N GLU A 268 -9.52 -0.67 5.42
CA GLU A 268 -8.92 0.60 5.87
C GLU A 268 -8.33 1.44 4.72
N ASN A 269 -7.99 0.78 3.62
CA ASN A 269 -7.38 1.45 2.47
C ASN A 269 -8.39 1.86 1.39
N ALA A 270 -9.69 1.69 1.64
CA ALA A 270 -10.79 2.15 0.79
C ALA A 270 -10.92 3.70 0.81
N ASP A 271 -9.94 4.44 0.28
CA ASP A 271 -9.98 5.90 0.20
C ASP A 271 -10.68 6.43 -1.07
N GLY A 272 -11.17 5.51 -1.92
CA GLY A 272 -11.82 5.80 -3.20
C GLY A 272 -10.86 6.23 -4.31
N ARG A 273 -9.55 6.30 -4.05
CA ARG A 273 -8.53 6.60 -5.07
C ARG A 273 -7.98 5.31 -5.63
N GLU A 274 -7.84 5.27 -6.95
CA GLU A 274 -7.23 4.14 -7.66
C GLU A 274 -5.78 3.94 -7.23
N SER A 275 -5.55 2.94 -6.37
CA SER A 275 -4.21 2.62 -5.88
C SER A 275 -4.03 1.11 -5.64
N LEU A 276 -2.78 0.66 -5.77
CA LEU A 276 -2.37 -0.70 -5.45
C LEU A 276 -1.60 -0.71 -4.13
N LEU A 277 -2.12 -1.47 -3.17
CA LEU A 277 -1.46 -1.77 -1.91
C LEU A 277 -0.91 -3.18 -1.95
N GLU A 278 0.40 -3.33 -1.73
CA GLU A 278 1.00 -4.62 -1.40
C GLU A 278 0.90 -4.89 0.11
N ILE A 279 0.42 -6.08 0.47
CA ILE A 279 0.52 -6.62 1.81
C ILE A 279 1.73 -7.56 1.85
N TYR A 280 2.86 -7.03 2.31
CA TYR A 280 4.12 -7.75 2.38
C TYR A 280 4.13 -8.69 3.59
N LEU A 281 3.88 -9.97 3.33
CA LEU A 281 3.81 -11.01 4.36
C LEU A 281 5.22 -11.44 4.78
N THR A 282 5.49 -11.37 6.08
CA THR A 282 6.78 -11.78 6.67
C THR A 282 6.59 -12.82 7.77
N HIS A 283 7.61 -13.64 8.02
CA HIS A 283 7.70 -14.45 9.24
C HIS A 283 9.13 -14.41 9.77
N GLU A 284 9.31 -14.67 11.07
CA GLU A 284 10.65 -14.74 11.66
C GLU A 284 11.31 -16.09 11.37
N VAL A 285 12.48 -16.05 10.72
CA VAL A 285 13.34 -17.22 10.53
C VAL A 285 14.52 -17.11 11.48
N ARG A 286 14.80 -18.22 12.17
CA ARG A 286 15.97 -18.33 13.04
C ARG A 286 17.21 -18.61 12.20
N GLU A 287 18.06 -17.59 12.05
CA GLU A 287 19.34 -17.73 11.38
C GLU A 287 20.46 -17.95 12.41
N THR A 288 21.31 -18.95 12.16
CA THR A 288 22.48 -19.21 13.00
C THR A 288 23.63 -18.35 12.49
N THR A 289 24.12 -17.45 13.35
CA THR A 289 25.29 -16.61 13.08
C THR A 289 26.44 -17.02 14.00
N ASP A 290 27.66 -16.60 13.68
CA ASP A 290 28.86 -16.84 14.52
C ASP A 290 28.70 -16.27 15.95
N GLN A 291 27.74 -15.36 16.17
CA GLN A 291 27.45 -14.72 17.46
C GLN A 291 26.23 -15.30 18.18
N GLY A 292 25.63 -16.38 17.66
CA GLY A 292 24.42 -17.00 18.18
C GLY A 292 23.25 -16.93 17.20
N PHE A 293 22.04 -17.07 17.71
CA PHE A 293 20.83 -17.06 16.87
C PHE A 293 20.27 -15.65 16.72
N VAL A 294 19.96 -15.27 15.49
CA VAL A 294 19.28 -14.01 15.17
C VAL A 294 17.98 -14.35 14.44
N PHE A 295 16.87 -13.77 14.87
CA PHE A 295 15.62 -13.84 14.13
C PHE A 295 15.65 -12.78 13.04
N LYS A 296 15.57 -13.22 11.79
CA LYS A 296 15.44 -12.32 10.64
C LYS A 296 14.07 -12.47 9.99
N PRO A 297 13.44 -11.36 9.60
CA PRO A 297 12.22 -11.41 8.81
C PRO A 297 12.54 -12.02 7.45
N ALA A 298 11.82 -13.06 7.08
CA ALA A 298 11.84 -13.66 5.75
C ALA A 298 10.48 -13.46 5.07
N ALA A 299 10.49 -13.38 3.74
CA ALA A 299 9.27 -13.36 2.97
C ALA A 299 8.52 -14.70 3.13
N VAL A 300 7.20 -14.64 3.16
CA VAL A 300 6.36 -15.83 3.22
C VAL A 300 6.21 -16.40 1.80
N ASP A 301 6.45 -17.70 1.65
CA ASP A 301 6.20 -18.47 0.43
C ASP A 301 4.75 -19.03 0.39
N PRO A 302 4.26 -19.54 -0.75
CA PRO A 302 2.88 -20.05 -0.86
C PRO A 302 2.54 -21.19 0.10
N GLN A 303 3.51 -22.06 0.44
CA GLN A 303 3.28 -23.18 1.35
C GLN A 303 3.11 -22.67 2.78
N ALA A 304 4.01 -21.81 3.25
CA ALA A 304 3.91 -21.18 4.56
C ALA A 304 2.63 -20.34 4.67
N PHE A 305 2.22 -19.66 3.60
CA PHE A 305 0.95 -18.93 3.55
C PHE A 305 -0.26 -19.84 3.74
N ASN A 306 -0.33 -20.93 2.97
CA ASN A 306 -1.37 -21.95 3.08
C ASN A 306 -1.46 -22.50 4.50
N ASP A 307 -0.33 -22.85 5.09
CA ASP A 307 -0.26 -23.50 6.40
C ASP A 307 -0.65 -22.53 7.53
N ARG A 308 -0.24 -21.25 7.44
CA ARG A 308 -0.53 -20.22 8.45
C ARG A 308 -1.98 -19.78 8.48
N LEU A 309 -2.61 -19.70 7.31
CA LEU A 309 -4.04 -19.36 7.20
C LEU A 309 -4.95 -20.58 7.22
N ALA A 310 -4.39 -21.79 7.26
CA ALA A 310 -5.13 -23.06 7.22
C ALA A 310 -6.10 -23.14 6.01
N LEU A 311 -5.64 -22.69 4.83
CA LEU A 311 -6.47 -22.60 3.61
C LEU A 311 -6.80 -23.97 3.00
N ASN A 312 -6.03 -25.01 3.33
CA ASN A 312 -6.16 -26.36 2.78
C ASN A 312 -6.15 -26.38 1.24
N LEU A 313 -5.25 -25.60 0.63
CA LEU A 313 -5.05 -25.59 -0.81
C LEU A 313 -4.50 -26.96 -1.27
N PRO A 314 -4.84 -27.43 -2.48
CA PRO A 314 -4.40 -28.73 -2.98
C PRO A 314 -2.88 -28.79 -3.18
N ASP A 315 -2.23 -29.82 -2.64
CA ASP A 315 -0.78 -30.06 -2.77
C ASP A 315 -0.31 -30.10 -4.23
N ARG A 316 -1.17 -30.54 -5.14
CA ARG A 316 -0.88 -30.59 -6.59
C ARG A 316 -0.75 -29.20 -7.21
N TRP A 317 -1.39 -28.19 -6.63
CA TRP A 317 -1.28 -26.80 -7.09
C TRP A 317 -0.07 -26.13 -6.43
N LEU A 318 0.06 -26.24 -5.10
CA LEU A 318 1.14 -25.61 -4.32
C LEU A 318 2.55 -26.05 -4.76
N ARG A 319 2.75 -27.33 -5.09
CA ARG A 319 4.08 -27.87 -5.42
C ARG A 319 4.73 -27.30 -6.68
N PHE A 320 3.96 -26.66 -7.54
CA PHE A 320 4.44 -26.07 -8.79
C PHE A 320 4.48 -24.54 -8.71
N LEU A 321 4.16 -23.95 -7.55
CA LEU A 321 4.36 -22.53 -7.32
C LEU A 321 5.79 -22.28 -6.86
N ASP A 322 6.34 -21.16 -7.34
CA ASP A 322 7.61 -20.63 -6.87
C ASP A 322 7.45 -20.03 -5.46
N GLN A 323 8.57 -19.73 -4.80
CA GLN A 323 8.57 -19.08 -3.48
C GLN A 323 8.07 -17.62 -3.52
N GLU A 324 8.00 -17.04 -4.72
CA GLU A 324 7.55 -15.68 -4.93
C GLU A 324 6.03 -15.62 -5.14
N MET A 325 5.37 -14.92 -4.21
CA MET A 325 3.96 -14.57 -4.32
C MET A 325 3.73 -13.14 -3.84
N MET A 326 2.61 -12.57 -4.21
CA MET A 326 2.19 -11.25 -3.76
C MET A 326 0.71 -11.28 -3.40
N VAL A 327 0.40 -10.70 -2.24
CA VAL A 327 -0.97 -10.47 -1.79
C VAL A 327 -1.16 -8.97 -1.73
N GLY A 328 -2.30 -8.49 -2.20
CA GLY A 328 -2.56 -7.06 -2.20
C GLY A 328 -4.02 -6.72 -2.31
N VAL A 329 -4.27 -5.41 -2.27
CA VAL A 329 -5.61 -4.85 -2.38
C VAL A 329 -5.56 -3.70 -3.36
N TYR A 330 -6.45 -3.76 -4.35
CA TYR A 330 -6.76 -2.62 -5.19
C TYR A 330 -7.82 -1.78 -4.48
N SER A 331 -7.51 -0.49 -4.30
CA SER A 331 -8.45 0.50 -3.80
C SER A 331 -8.99 1.29 -4.99
N GLY A 332 -10.30 1.39 -5.12
CA GLY A 332 -10.99 2.08 -6.23
C GLY A 332 -12.42 2.39 -5.84
N PRO A 333 -13.39 2.38 -6.78
CA PRO A 333 -14.81 2.46 -6.44
C PRO A 333 -15.25 1.36 -5.47
N GLU A 334 -14.65 0.18 -5.62
CA GLU A 334 -14.80 -0.98 -4.75
C GLU A 334 -13.41 -1.51 -4.41
N THR A 335 -13.22 -1.97 -3.17
CA THR A 335 -11.97 -2.62 -2.75
C THR A 335 -11.94 -4.05 -3.27
N SER A 336 -10.84 -4.43 -3.89
CA SER A 336 -10.71 -5.71 -4.56
C SER A 336 -9.39 -6.37 -4.16
N PRO A 337 -9.41 -7.44 -3.34
CA PRO A 337 -8.20 -8.19 -3.08
C PRO A 337 -7.64 -8.81 -4.36
N PHE A 338 -6.34 -9.05 -4.37
CA PHE A 338 -5.68 -9.79 -5.43
C PHE A 338 -4.54 -10.64 -4.91
N TYR A 339 -4.25 -11.68 -5.68
CA TYR A 339 -3.14 -12.59 -5.48
C TYR A 339 -2.36 -12.73 -6.78
N ILE A 340 -1.04 -12.69 -6.69
CA ILE A 340 -0.13 -13.01 -7.79
C ILE A 340 0.77 -14.14 -7.33
N PHE A 341 0.81 -15.22 -8.10
CA PHE A 341 1.67 -16.37 -7.84
C PHE A 341 2.62 -16.57 -9.02
N ARG A 342 3.88 -16.84 -8.72
CA ARG A 342 4.83 -17.29 -9.74
C ARG A 342 4.86 -18.81 -9.84
N THR A 343 5.20 -19.31 -11.03
CA THR A 343 5.39 -20.74 -11.29
C THR A 343 6.54 -20.97 -12.26
N ASP A 344 7.18 -22.13 -12.13
CA ASP A 344 8.14 -22.67 -13.09
C ASP A 344 7.50 -23.69 -14.06
N ASN A 345 6.23 -24.06 -13.84
CA ASN A 345 5.53 -25.10 -14.59
C ASN A 345 4.07 -24.71 -14.88
N TYR A 346 3.89 -23.91 -15.94
CA TYR A 346 2.60 -23.46 -16.43
C TYR A 346 1.59 -24.59 -16.60
N GLU A 347 1.96 -25.66 -17.32
CA GLU A 347 1.05 -26.73 -17.70
C GLU A 347 0.43 -27.41 -16.46
N ASN A 348 1.24 -27.68 -15.46
CA ASN A 348 0.78 -28.34 -14.25
C ASN A 348 -0.04 -27.41 -13.34
N VAL A 349 0.35 -26.13 -13.19
CA VAL A 349 -0.45 -25.17 -12.40
C VAL A 349 -1.78 -24.88 -13.09
N ALA A 350 -1.79 -24.69 -14.40
CA ALA A 350 -3.01 -24.44 -15.17
C ALA A 350 -3.96 -25.65 -15.11
N ALA A 351 -3.45 -26.87 -15.26
CA ALA A 351 -4.26 -28.08 -15.12
C ALA A 351 -4.82 -28.24 -13.70
N ALA A 352 -3.98 -28.09 -12.67
CA ALA A 352 -4.41 -28.17 -11.27
C ALA A 352 -5.43 -27.10 -10.90
N TRP A 353 -5.27 -25.88 -11.44
CA TRP A 353 -6.23 -24.80 -11.31
C TRP A 353 -7.58 -25.20 -11.90
N LEU A 354 -7.61 -25.57 -13.19
CA LEU A 354 -8.83 -25.93 -13.92
C LEU A 354 -9.62 -27.08 -13.26
N GLU A 355 -8.93 -28.03 -12.62
CA GLU A 355 -9.59 -29.14 -11.94
C GLU A 355 -10.22 -28.76 -10.59
N GLU A 356 -9.78 -27.67 -9.97
CA GLU A 356 -10.19 -27.24 -8.62
C GLU A 356 -10.52 -25.74 -8.51
N GLU A 357 -10.95 -25.11 -9.60
CA GLU A 357 -11.14 -23.64 -9.70
C GLU A 357 -11.99 -23.10 -8.54
N ASN A 358 -13.18 -23.67 -8.31
CA ASN A 358 -14.10 -23.21 -7.26
C ASN A 358 -13.49 -23.33 -5.85
N ARG A 359 -12.77 -24.43 -5.57
CA ARG A 359 -12.16 -24.67 -4.26
C ARG A 359 -11.00 -23.71 -4.02
N LEU A 360 -10.13 -23.52 -5.02
CA LEU A 360 -8.98 -22.62 -4.94
C LEU A 360 -9.42 -21.16 -4.80
N THR A 361 -10.37 -20.73 -5.63
CA THR A 361 -10.93 -19.37 -5.53
C THR A 361 -11.64 -19.14 -4.21
N GLY A 362 -12.46 -20.10 -3.76
CA GLY A 362 -13.16 -19.98 -2.47
C GLY A 362 -12.20 -19.87 -1.29
N ALA A 363 -11.20 -20.75 -1.23
CA ALA A 363 -10.19 -20.72 -0.16
C ALA A 363 -9.38 -19.42 -0.14
N LEU A 364 -8.97 -18.90 -1.30
CA LEU A 364 -8.22 -17.65 -1.38
C LEU A 364 -9.09 -16.44 -1.04
N LEU A 365 -10.28 -16.32 -1.63
CA LEU A 365 -11.15 -15.16 -1.39
C LEU A 365 -11.80 -15.16 0.00
N GLY A 366 -12.02 -16.34 0.60
CA GLY A 366 -12.55 -16.51 1.95
C GLY A 366 -11.71 -15.83 3.04
N VAL A 367 -10.41 -15.59 2.76
CA VAL A 367 -9.51 -14.84 3.64
C VAL A 367 -9.99 -13.40 3.86
N PHE A 368 -10.60 -12.79 2.85
CA PHE A 368 -11.07 -11.41 2.87
C PHE A 368 -12.59 -11.28 3.05
N ASN A 369 -13.35 -12.26 2.56
CA ASN A 369 -14.81 -12.24 2.64
C ASN A 369 -15.40 -13.66 2.61
N ALA A 370 -16.03 -14.09 3.70
CA ALA A 370 -16.70 -15.38 3.80
C ALA A 370 -17.86 -15.55 2.78
N GLU A 371 -18.54 -14.46 2.40
CA GLU A 371 -19.57 -14.50 1.36
C GLU A 371 -18.98 -14.83 -0.01
N ALA A 372 -17.73 -14.39 -0.28
CA ALA A 372 -17.04 -14.71 -1.52
C ALA A 372 -16.64 -16.19 -1.59
N GLU A 373 -16.29 -16.81 -0.46
CA GLU A 373 -16.05 -18.26 -0.38
C GLU A 373 -17.32 -19.06 -0.73
N GLU A 374 -18.46 -18.69 -0.13
CA GLU A 374 -19.74 -19.35 -0.42
C GLU A 374 -20.20 -19.14 -1.87
N ALA A 375 -20.01 -17.92 -2.39
CA ALA A 375 -20.32 -17.60 -3.79
C ALA A 375 -19.42 -18.39 -4.75
N ALA A 376 -18.13 -18.54 -4.43
CA ALA A 376 -17.20 -19.31 -5.26
C ALA A 376 -17.53 -20.81 -5.30
N GLY A 377 -18.05 -21.37 -4.21
CA GLY A 377 -18.48 -22.77 -4.16
C GLY A 377 -19.68 -23.10 -5.07
N ARG A 378 -20.52 -22.10 -5.37
CA ARG A 378 -21.74 -22.25 -6.20
C ARG A 378 -21.61 -21.66 -7.60
N GLY A 379 -20.62 -20.80 -7.81
CA GLY A 379 -20.44 -20.11 -9.07
C GLY A 379 -19.99 -21.01 -10.22
N LEU A 380 -20.12 -20.47 -11.43
CA LEU A 380 -19.67 -21.09 -12.67
C LEU A 380 -18.59 -20.23 -13.33
N PHE A 381 -17.50 -20.88 -13.72
CA PHE A 381 -16.44 -20.26 -14.52
C PHE A 381 -16.85 -20.12 -15.99
N GLN A 382 -16.50 -18.98 -16.58
CA GLN A 382 -16.69 -18.68 -17.99
C GLN A 382 -15.44 -18.02 -18.56
N ASP A 383 -15.10 -18.35 -19.81
CA ASP A 383 -14.01 -17.68 -20.52
C ASP A 383 -14.45 -16.30 -21.01
N LYS A 384 -13.62 -15.28 -20.81
CA LYS A 384 -13.83 -13.90 -21.26
C LYS A 384 -12.50 -13.30 -21.72
N LEU A 385 -12.51 -12.56 -22.83
CA LEU A 385 -11.34 -11.82 -23.28
C LEU A 385 -11.38 -10.39 -22.70
N ILE A 386 -10.38 -10.03 -21.89
CA ILE A 386 -10.25 -8.68 -21.31
C ILE A 386 -8.88 -8.12 -21.69
N GLN A 387 -8.84 -6.97 -22.37
CA GLN A 387 -7.59 -6.37 -22.88
C GLN A 387 -6.67 -7.35 -23.65
N ASN A 388 -7.24 -8.17 -24.52
CA ASN A 388 -6.51 -9.19 -25.28
C ASN A 388 -5.80 -10.23 -24.39
N ARG A 389 -6.29 -10.46 -23.17
CA ARG A 389 -5.86 -11.53 -22.29
C ARG A 389 -7.00 -12.50 -22.05
N ASP A 390 -6.69 -13.78 -22.18
CA ASP A 390 -7.61 -14.86 -21.80
C ASP A 390 -7.81 -14.80 -20.29
N THR A 391 -9.04 -14.50 -19.90
CA THR A 391 -9.44 -14.34 -18.50
C THR A 391 -10.57 -15.32 -18.23
N ARG A 392 -10.53 -16.02 -17.10
CA ARG A 392 -11.69 -16.78 -16.62
C ARG A 392 -12.39 -15.96 -15.55
N ILE A 393 -13.70 -15.83 -15.68
CA ILE A 393 -14.55 -15.11 -14.72
C ILE A 393 -15.42 -16.10 -13.97
N LEU A 394 -15.57 -15.89 -12.67
CA LEU A 394 -16.49 -16.65 -11.82
C LEU A 394 -17.72 -15.80 -11.57
N LEU A 395 -18.87 -16.29 -12.01
CA LEU A 395 -20.17 -15.65 -11.78
C LEU A 395 -20.98 -16.48 -10.77
N ASP A 396 -21.66 -15.82 -9.85
CA ASP A 396 -22.60 -16.47 -8.95
C ASP A 396 -23.96 -16.79 -9.63
N GLU A 397 -24.90 -17.34 -8.87
CA GLU A 397 -26.24 -17.70 -9.34
C GLU A 397 -27.05 -16.49 -9.83
N GLU A 398 -26.74 -15.29 -9.35
CA GLU A 398 -27.33 -14.02 -9.79
C GLU A 398 -26.55 -13.34 -10.92
N ASN A 399 -25.57 -14.04 -11.50
CA ASN A 399 -24.72 -13.53 -12.57
C ASN A 399 -23.89 -12.29 -12.16
N ARG A 400 -23.56 -12.17 -10.88
CA ARG A 400 -22.65 -11.16 -10.33
C ARG A 400 -21.22 -11.70 -10.35
N LEU A 401 -20.27 -10.79 -10.56
CA LEU A 401 -18.86 -11.11 -10.63
C LEU A 401 -18.30 -11.42 -9.23
N VAL A 402 -17.78 -12.64 -9.05
CA VAL A 402 -17.15 -13.08 -7.80
C VAL A 402 -15.63 -12.99 -7.92
N ALA A 403 -15.08 -13.49 -9.02
CA ALA A 403 -13.64 -13.55 -9.25
C ALA A 403 -13.26 -13.45 -10.73
N LEU A 404 -12.02 -13.05 -10.98
CA LEU A 404 -11.35 -13.07 -12.27
C LEU A 404 -9.97 -13.68 -12.10
N THR A 405 -9.60 -14.54 -13.03
CA THR A 405 -8.25 -15.10 -13.12
C THR A 405 -7.66 -14.89 -14.49
N ALA A 406 -6.40 -14.51 -14.54
CA ALA A 406 -5.68 -14.33 -15.79
C ALA A 406 -4.23 -14.77 -15.65
N TRP A 407 -3.64 -15.20 -16.75
CA TRP A 407 -2.20 -15.39 -16.87
C TRP A 407 -1.57 -14.11 -17.45
N LEU A 408 -0.73 -13.44 -16.66
CA LEU A 408 -0.01 -12.24 -17.12
C LEU A 408 1.13 -12.62 -18.07
N ASP A 409 1.69 -13.81 -17.88
CA ASP A 409 2.55 -14.56 -18.80
C ASP A 409 2.54 -16.05 -18.41
N GLU A 410 3.42 -16.86 -19.01
CA GLU A 410 3.54 -18.29 -18.71
C GLU A 410 3.97 -18.59 -17.26
N LYS A 411 4.45 -17.60 -16.50
CA LYS A 411 5.02 -17.78 -15.17
C LYS A 411 4.24 -17.05 -14.07
N THR A 412 3.21 -16.29 -14.42
CA THR A 412 2.57 -15.35 -13.50
C THR A 412 1.06 -15.49 -13.57
N PHE A 413 0.51 -16.12 -12.53
CA PHE A 413 -0.93 -16.31 -12.35
C PHE A 413 -1.50 -15.20 -11.46
N LEU A 414 -2.60 -14.59 -11.88
CA LEU A 414 -3.31 -13.53 -11.18
C LEU A 414 -4.73 -13.98 -10.84
N LEU A 415 -5.16 -13.73 -9.60
CA LEU A 415 -6.54 -13.82 -9.13
C LEU A 415 -6.96 -12.47 -8.52
N THR A 416 -8.15 -11.97 -8.86
CA THR A 416 -8.74 -10.78 -8.23
C THR A 416 -10.28 -10.84 -8.27
N THR A 417 -10.98 -9.88 -7.64
CA THR A 417 -12.45 -9.86 -7.56
C THR A 417 -13.11 -8.79 -8.44
N SER A 418 -12.35 -7.92 -9.09
CA SER A 418 -12.91 -6.85 -9.92
C SER A 418 -12.14 -6.62 -11.23
N GLU A 419 -12.88 -6.25 -12.28
CA GLU A 419 -12.31 -5.91 -13.59
C GLU A 419 -11.37 -4.68 -13.50
N PRO A 420 -11.72 -3.57 -12.79
CA PRO A 420 -10.79 -2.44 -12.62
C PRO A 420 -9.45 -2.83 -11.97
N ALA A 421 -9.47 -3.71 -10.97
CA ALA A 421 -8.25 -4.21 -10.34
C ALA A 421 -7.37 -4.97 -11.35
N LEU A 422 -7.97 -5.88 -12.13
CA LEU A 422 -7.28 -6.62 -13.19
C LEU A 422 -6.57 -5.66 -14.17
N LEU A 423 -7.28 -4.63 -14.66
CA LEU A 423 -6.70 -3.67 -15.61
C LEU A 423 -5.54 -2.87 -15.01
N LYS A 424 -5.68 -2.44 -13.75
CA LYS A 424 -4.63 -1.70 -13.02
C LYS A 424 -3.39 -2.58 -12.81
N ILE A 425 -3.58 -3.85 -12.46
CA ILE A 425 -2.49 -4.82 -12.26
C ILE A 425 -1.79 -5.14 -13.58
N ILE A 426 -2.52 -5.37 -14.68
CA ILE A 426 -1.93 -5.59 -16.01
C ILE A 426 -1.02 -4.42 -16.39
N LYS A 427 -1.47 -3.18 -16.16
CA LYS A 427 -0.67 -1.99 -16.41
C LYS A 427 0.59 -1.93 -15.53
N ALA A 428 0.43 -2.17 -14.23
CA ALA A 428 1.54 -2.17 -13.27
C ALA A 428 2.55 -3.31 -13.48
N TYR A 429 2.15 -4.37 -14.18
CA TYR A 429 3.02 -5.47 -14.61
C TYR A 429 3.83 -5.15 -15.87
N SER A 430 3.29 -4.30 -16.76
CA SER A 430 3.96 -3.90 -17.99
C SER A 430 4.93 -2.72 -17.84
N ASP A 431 4.76 -1.93 -16.78
CA ASP A 431 5.61 -0.78 -16.42
C ASP A 431 6.87 -1.26 -15.67
#